data_AF-A0A920Q5J1-F1
#
_entry.id   AF-A0A920Q5J1-F1
#
_cell.length_a   1.000
_cell.length_b   1.000
_cell.length_c   1.000
_cell.angle_alpha   90.00
_cell.angle_beta   90.00
_cell.angle_gamma   90.00
#
_symmetry.space_group_name_H-M   'P 1'
#
loop_
_entity.id
_entity.type
_entity.pdbx_description
1 polymer ?
#
loop_
_entity_poly.entity_id
_entity_poly.type
_entity_poly.pdbx_seq_one_letter_code
_entity_poly.pdbx_strand_id
1 'polypeptide(L)' 'MISTPDSLDLVELVMALEEEFGVSVEEEELENITTIGAAYELITGKL' A
#
# COMPACT_ATOMS: atom_id res chain seq x y z
N MET A 1 -14.21 -13.69 -7.69
CA MET A 1 -15.02 -12.50 -8.06
C MET A 1 -14.05 -11.33 -8.07
N ILE A 2 -13.38 -11.09 -9.19
CA ILE A 2 -12.46 -9.96 -9.41
C ILE A 2 -13.14 -9.15 -10.50
N SER A 3 -13.75 -8.02 -10.13
CA SER A 3 -14.56 -7.23 -11.05
C SER A 3 -14.63 -5.78 -10.59
N THR A 4 -13.61 -4.97 -10.89
CA THR A 4 -13.69 -3.71 -11.68
C THR A 4 -12.38 -2.92 -11.56
N PRO A 5 -11.74 -2.52 -12.67
CA PRO A 5 -10.50 -1.75 -12.67
C PRO A 5 -10.79 -0.23 -12.62
N ASP A 6 -11.44 0.24 -11.54
CA ASP A 6 -11.79 1.66 -11.37
C ASP A 6 -11.13 2.34 -10.14
N SER A 7 -10.38 1.59 -9.33
CA SER A 7 -9.42 2.14 -8.37
C SER A 7 -8.37 1.07 -8.10
N LEU A 8 -7.07 1.39 -8.24
CA LEU A 8 -6.02 0.54 -7.65
C LEU A 8 -6.34 0.42 -6.16
N ASP A 9 -6.60 -0.80 -5.68
CA ASP A 9 -6.80 -1.03 -4.25
C ASP A 9 -5.52 -0.65 -3.52
N LEU A 10 -5.65 0.02 -2.38
CA LEU A 10 -4.50 0.53 -1.61
C LEU A 10 -3.51 -0.58 -1.25
N VAL A 11 -4.01 -1.81 -1.07
CA VAL A 11 -3.21 -3.01 -0.86
C VAL A 11 -2.32 -3.33 -2.06
N GLU A 12 -2.85 -3.26 -3.28
CA GLU A 12 -2.07 -3.52 -4.50
C GLU A 12 -0.99 -2.46 -4.71
N LEU A 13 -1.32 -1.19 -4.45
CA LEU A 13 -0.34 -0.10 -4.48
C LEU A 13 0.80 -0.35 -3.48
N VAL A 14 0.47 -0.71 -2.24
CA VAL A 14 1.47 -0.95 -1.22
C VAL A 14 2.34 -2.15 -1.55
N MET A 15 1.76 -3.27 -1.99
CA MET A 15 2.53 -4.45 -2.39
C MET A 15 3.52 -4.15 -3.53
N ALA A 16 3.13 -3.34 -4.50
CA ALA A 16 4.04 -2.90 -5.57
C ALA A 16 5.18 -2.03 -5.04
N LEU A 17 4.91 -1.17 -4.06
CA LEU A 17 5.92 -0.33 -3.42
C LEU A 17 6.85 -1.16 -2.50
N GLU A 18 6.35 -2.17 -1.80
CA GLU A 18 7.15 -3.11 -1.03
C GLU A 18 8.18 -3.82 -1.90
N GLU A 19 7.76 -4.35 -3.05
CA GLU A 19 8.65 -5.04 -3.98
C GLU A 19 9.69 -4.11 -4.60
N GLU A 20 9.28 -2.92 -5.06
CA GLU A 20 10.18 -1.96 -5.72
C GLU A 20 11.24 -1.42 -4.76
N PHE A 21 10.87 -1.15 -3.50
CA PHE A 21 11.77 -0.54 -2.52
C PHE A 21 12.40 -1.53 -1.55
N GLY A 22 12.00 -2.81 -1.58
CA GLY A 22 12.49 -3.85 -0.67
C GLY A 22 12.07 -3.62 0.78
N VAL A 23 10.92 -2.98 1.00
CA VAL A 23 10.35 -2.72 2.34
C VAL A 23 9.28 -3.76 2.68
N SER A 24 8.95 -3.88 3.96
CA SER A 24 7.88 -4.78 4.43
C SER A 24 6.90 -3.97 5.28
N VAL A 25 5.62 -4.05 4.93
CA VAL A 25 4.52 -3.44 5.67
C VAL A 25 3.66 -4.57 6.26
N GLU A 26 3.39 -4.48 7.55
CA GLU A 26 2.49 -5.43 8.22
C GLU A 26 1.03 -5.09 7.90
N GLU A 27 0.16 -6.11 7.86
CA GLU A 27 -1.26 -5.94 7.52
C GLU A 27 -1.97 -4.95 8.47
N GLU A 28 -1.61 -4.98 9.76
CA GLU A 28 -2.11 -4.07 10.81
C GLU A 28 -1.74 -2.60 10.54
N GLU A 29 -0.61 -2.35 9.89
CA GLU A 29 -0.20 -0.99 9.50
C GLU A 29 -1.06 -0.46 8.35
N LEU A 30 -1.63 -1.36 7.52
CA LEU A 30 -2.51 -1.02 6.40
C LEU A 30 -3.97 -0.84 6.77
N GLU A 31 -4.45 -1.50 7.82
CA GLU A 31 -5.86 -1.41 8.26
C GLU A 31 -6.32 0.04 8.51
N ASN A 32 -5.39 0.92 8.89
CA ASN A 32 -5.66 2.32 9.19
C ASN A 32 -5.37 3.28 8.01
N ILE A 33 -4.90 2.76 6.88
CA ILE A 33 -4.49 3.54 5.72
C ILE A 33 -5.64 3.58 4.71
N THR A 34 -6.24 4.76 4.57
CA THR A 34 -7.39 4.97 3.69
C THR A 34 -7.10 5.94 2.55
N THR A 35 -5.87 6.47 2.48
CA THR A 35 -5.47 7.46 1.48
C THR A 35 -4.09 7.14 0.90
N ILE A 36 -3.88 7.55 -0.35
CA ILE A 36 -2.58 7.42 -1.03
C ILE A 36 -1.49 8.20 -0.28
N GLY A 37 -1.81 9.36 0.30
CA GLY A 37 -0.86 10.15 1.09
C GLY A 37 -0.35 9.37 2.31
N ALA A 38 -1.26 8.73 3.05
CA ALA A 38 -0.89 7.91 4.20
C ALA A 38 -0.08 6.66 3.79
N ALA A 39 -0.39 6.03 2.66
CA ALA A 39 0.42 4.94 2.12
C ALA A 39 1.84 5.40 1.73
N TYR A 40 1.96 6.58 1.12
CA TYR A 40 3.26 7.17 0.79
C TYR A 40 4.10 7.48 2.04
N GLU A 41 3.50 8.06 3.08
CA GLU A 41 4.16 8.31 4.36
C GLU A 41 4.63 7.03 5.03
N LEU A 42 3.80 5.97 5.00
CA LEU A 42 4.14 4.66 5.56
C LEU A 42 5.37 4.05 4.86
N ILE A 43 5.39 4.05 3.53
CA ILE A 43 6.51 3.50 2.74
C ILE A 43 7.78 4.32 2.94
N THR A 44 7.69 5.65 2.84
CA THR A 44 8.85 6.52 3.00
C THR A 44 9.45 6.50 4.41
N GLY A 45 8.65 6.23 5.44
CA GLY A 45 9.14 6.02 6.80
C GLY A 45 9.92 4.72 7.01
N LYS A 46 9.86 3.78 6.06
CA LYS A 46 10.53 2.47 6.10
C LYS A 46 11.77 2.37 5.19
N LEU A 47 12.00 3.37 4.32
CA LEU A 47 13.24 3.53 3.54
C LEU A 47 14.42 3.93 4.44
#